data_AF-A0A1I2TMK6-F1
#
_entry.id   AF-A0A1I2TMK6-F1
#
_cell.length_a   1.000
_cell.length_b   1.000
_cell.length_c   1.000
_cell.angle_alpha   90.00
_cell.angle_beta   90.00
_cell.angle_gamma   90.00
#
_symmetry.space_group_name_H-M   'P 1'
#
loop_
_entity.id
_entity.type
_entity.pdbx_description
1 polymer ?
#
loop_
_entity_poly.entity_id
_entity_poly.type
_entity_poly.pdbx_seq_one_letter_code
_entity_poly.pdbx_strand_id
1 'polypeptide(L)' 'MKDIKKDPFEEYIKNLPPTRKELGQAWQAAIGLQDVDGLKPSEYLYETAKKNIDGEISVDEAGDLINSYY' A
#
# COMPACT_ATOMS: atom_id res chain seq x y z
N MET A 1 3.86 5.71 -26.60
CA MET A 1 4.41 5.88 -25.24
C MET A 1 3.56 5.02 -24.33
N LYS A 2 4.15 4.12 -23.52
CA LYS A 2 3.37 3.44 -22.48
C LYS A 2 2.93 4.53 -21.51
N ASP A 3 1.62 4.67 -21.29
CA ASP A 3 1.12 5.51 -20.21
C ASP A 3 1.77 5.02 -18.93
N ILE A 4 2.70 5.81 -18.38
CA ILE A 4 3.29 5.52 -17.07
C ILE A 4 2.14 5.72 -16.10
N LYS A 5 1.49 4.64 -15.73
CA LYS A 5 0.46 4.62 -14.69
C LYS A 5 1.14 5.13 -13.43
N LYS A 6 0.80 6.34 -13.02
CA LYS A 6 1.29 6.92 -11.77
C LYS A 6 0.80 6.01 -10.64
N ASP A 7 1.72 5.55 -9.81
CA ASP A 7 1.37 4.78 -8.63
C ASP A 7 0.47 5.65 -7.73
N PRO A 8 -0.78 5.26 -7.47
CA PRO A 8 -1.70 6.04 -6.64
C PRO A 8 -1.18 6.24 -5.21
N PHE A 9 -0.20 5.41 -4.79
CA PHE A 9 0.44 5.48 -3.50
C PHE A 9 1.60 6.50 -3.44
N GLU A 10 2.14 6.91 -4.59
CA GLU A 10 3.33 7.75 -4.67
C GLU A 10 3.12 9.12 -4.01
N GLU A 11 1.98 9.78 -4.29
CA GLU A 11 1.66 11.07 -3.69
C GLU A 11 1.36 10.98 -2.21
N TYR A 12 0.71 9.90 -1.77
CA TYR A 12 0.45 9.65 -0.36
C TYR A 12 1.76 9.55 0.43
N ILE A 13 2.70 8.70 -0.02
CA ILE A 13 4.01 8.51 0.63
C ILE A 13 4.82 9.80 0.69
N LYS A 14 4.79 10.60 -0.38
CA LYS A 14 5.51 11.89 -0.43
C LYS A 14 5.10 12.85 0.69
N ASN A 15 3.86 12.75 1.16
CA ASN A 15 3.29 13.62 2.18
C ASN A 15 3.32 13.00 3.60
N LEU A 16 3.86 11.80 3.77
CA LEU A 16 3.99 11.17 5.09
C LEU A 16 5.04 11.88 5.96
N PRO A 17 4.84 11.92 7.29
CA PRO A 17 5.89 12.35 8.20
C PRO A 17 7.08 11.39 8.13
N PRO A 18 8.31 11.84 8.47
CA PRO A 18 9.51 11.00 8.41
C PRO A 18 9.37 9.66 9.16
N THR A 19 8.65 9.66 10.28
CA THR A 19 8.40 8.47 11.12
C THR A 19 7.55 7.39 10.45
N ARG A 20 6.81 7.71 9.38
CA ARG A 20 5.93 6.77 8.66
C ARG A 20 6.41 6.45 7.25
N LYS A 21 7.44 7.16 6.78
CA LYS A 21 7.91 7.07 5.39
C LYS A 21 8.49 5.69 5.05
N GLU A 22 9.25 5.11 5.97
CA GLU A 22 9.83 3.77 5.81
C GLU A 22 8.74 2.70 5.67
N LEU A 23 7.70 2.75 6.54
CA LEU A 23 6.56 1.84 6.47
C LEU A 23 5.75 2.04 5.17
N GLY A 24 5.55 3.29 4.75
CA GLY A 24 4.91 3.59 3.46
C GLY A 24 5.67 3.00 2.28
N GLN A 25 7.00 3.14 2.25
CA GLN A 25 7.86 2.55 1.22
C GLN A 25 7.81 1.01 1.21
N ALA A 26 7.71 0.37 2.38
CA ALA A 26 7.53 -1.08 2.47
C ALA A 26 6.21 -1.54 1.82
N TRP A 27 5.10 -0.86 2.10
CA TRP A 27 3.81 -1.12 1.45
C TRP A 27 3.85 -0.86 -0.06
N GLN A 28 4.48 0.22 -0.51
CA GLN A 28 4.66 0.51 -1.94
C GLN A 28 5.43 -0.61 -2.64
N ALA A 29 6.52 -1.09 -2.05
CA ALA A 29 7.28 -2.20 -2.61
C ALA A 29 6.44 -3.48 -2.68
N ALA A 30 5.77 -3.87 -1.58
CA ALA A 30 4.95 -5.08 -1.53
C ALA A 30 3.79 -5.06 -2.54
N ILE A 31 3.10 -3.92 -2.68
CA ILE A 31 2.01 -3.74 -3.64
C ILE A 31 2.54 -3.70 -5.08
N GLY A 32 3.68 -3.02 -5.31
CA GLY A 32 4.33 -2.96 -6.62
C GLY A 32 4.80 -4.33 -7.13
N LEU A 33 5.24 -5.23 -6.24
CA LEU A 33 5.57 -6.61 -6.60
C LEU A 33 4.35 -7.37 -7.15
N GLN A 34 3.12 -7.08 -6.69
CA GLN A 34 1.92 -7.73 -7.23
C GLN A 34 1.66 -7.35 -8.70
N ASP A 35 1.97 -6.13 -9.12
CA ASP A 35 1.83 -5.69 -10.52
C ASP A 35 2.83 -6.41 -11.44
N VAL A 36 4.02 -6.76 -10.92
CA VAL A 36 5.00 -7.59 -11.63
C VAL A 36 4.43 -8.99 -11.93
N ASP A 37 3.62 -9.52 -11.01
CA ASP A 37 2.93 -10.80 -11.18
C ASP A 37 1.66 -10.70 -12.05
N GLY A 38 1.36 -9.52 -12.61
CA GLY A 38 0.17 -9.27 -13.42
C GLY A 38 -1.12 -9.16 -12.61
N LEU A 39 -1.01 -9.09 -11.28
CA LEU A 39 -2.14 -8.86 -10.38
C LEU A 39 -2.39 -7.37 -10.24
N LYS A 40 -3.64 -6.94 -10.44
CA LYS A 40 -4.03 -5.56 -10.17
C LYS A 40 -4.35 -5.41 -8.69
N PRO A 41 -3.61 -4.59 -7.92
CA PRO A 41 -3.95 -4.34 -6.53
C PRO A 41 -5.36 -3.74 -6.40
N SER A 42 -6.12 -4.20 -5.40
CA SER A 42 -7.47 -3.64 -5.15
C SER A 42 -7.38 -2.32 -4.40
N GLU A 43 -8.43 -1.51 -4.54
CA GLU A 43 -8.64 -0.33 -3.69
C GLU A 43 -8.65 -0.70 -2.20
N TYR A 44 -9.22 -1.86 -1.85
CA TYR A 44 -9.26 -2.36 -0.47
C TYR A 44 -7.86 -2.59 0.12
N LEU A 45 -6.92 -3.14 -0.67
CA LEU A 45 -5.53 -3.32 -0.25
C LEU A 45 -4.86 -1.97 0.02
N TYR A 46 -5.07 -0.98 -0.86
CA TYR A 46 -4.52 0.36 -0.67
C TYR A 46 -5.05 1.05 0.58
N GLU A 47 -6.36 1.00 0.82
CA GLU A 47 -6.95 1.63 2.01
C GLU A 47 -6.52 0.93 3.31
N THR A 48 -6.40 -0.40 3.29
CA THR A 48 -5.89 -1.16 4.44
C THR A 48 -4.42 -0.81 4.74
N ALA A 49 -3.59 -0.67 3.71
CA ALA A 49 -2.21 -0.22 3.85
C ALA A 49 -2.12 1.18 4.47
N LYS A 50 -2.95 2.14 4.02
CA LYS A 50 -2.99 3.50 4.59
C LYS A 50 -3.34 3.48 6.07
N LYS A 51 -4.36 2.72 6.49
CA LYS A 51 -4.71 2.59 7.91
C LYS A 51 -3.55 2.09 8.75
N ASN A 52 -2.78 1.14 8.24
CA ASN A 52 -1.58 0.65 8.94
C ASN A 52 -0.48 1.73 9.02
N ILE A 53 -0.19 2.39 7.90
CA ILE A 53 0.80 3.48 7.84
C ILE A 53 0.41 4.61 8.78
N ASP A 54 -0.88 4.94 8.85
CA ASP A 54 -1.41 6.00 9.70
C ASP A 54 -1.54 5.60 11.17
N GLY A 55 -1.22 4.35 11.51
CA GLY A 55 -1.24 3.83 12.87
C GLY A 55 -2.65 3.59 13.41
N GLU A 56 -3.66 3.53 12.54
CA GLU A 56 -5.03 3.19 12.92
C GLU A 56 -5.19 1.70 13.22
N ILE A 57 -4.37 0.86 12.57
CA ILE A 57 -4.32 -0.59 12.78
C ILE A 57 -2.86 -1.07 12.79
N SER A 58 -2.62 -2.15 13.52
CA SER A 58 -1.36 -2.91 13.48
C SER A 58 -1.19 -3.65 12.14
N VAL A 59 0.04 -4.13 11.89
CA VAL A 59 0.33 -4.93 10.69
C VAL A 59 -0.39 -6.27 10.72
N ASP A 60 -0.59 -6.85 11.90
CA ASP A 60 -1.31 -8.10 12.09
C ASP A 60 -2.80 -7.92 11.75
N GLU A 61 -3.44 -6.86 12.26
CA GLU A 61 -4.82 -6.52 11.91
C GLU A 61 -4.99 -6.23 10.42
N ALA A 62 -4.02 -5.55 9.80
CA ALA A 62 -4.02 -5.35 8.34
C ALA A 62 -3.97 -6.69 7.60
N GLY A 63 -3.14 -7.63 8.06
CA GLY A 63 -3.07 -8.99 7.53
C GLY A 63 -4.38 -9.75 7.64
N ASP A 64 -5.02 -9.70 8.81
CA ASP A 64 -6.32 -10.36 9.05
C ASP A 64 -7.43 -9.78 8.16
N LEU A 65 -7.47 -8.46 7.98
CA LEU A 65 -8.41 -7.78 7.09
C LEU A 65 -8.21 -8.19 5.62
N ILE A 66 -6.97 -8.21 5.16
CA ILE A 66 -6.62 -8.63 3.79
C ILE A 66 -6.99 -10.11 3.58
N ASN A 67 -6.62 -10.99 4.51
CA ASN A 67 -6.91 -12.43 4.43
C ASN A 67 -8.40 -12.75 4.52
N SER A 68 -9.20 -11.90 5.19
CA SER A 68 -10.66 -12.09 5.27
C SER A 68 -11.38 -11.60 4.02
N TYR A 69 -10.74 -10.73 3.23
CA TYR A 69 -11.34 -10.14 2.02
C TYR A 69 -11.08 -10.99 0.75
N TYR A 70 -9.96 -11.72 0.70
CA TYR A 70 -9.51 -12.51 -0.45
C TYR A 70 -9.59 -14.02 -0.20
#